data_AF-A0A9P7J484-F1
#
_entry.id   AF-A0A9P7J484-F1
#
_cell.length_a   1.000
_cell.length_b   1.000
_cell.length_c   1.000
_cell.angle_alpha   90.00
_cell.angle_beta   90.00
_cell.angle_gamma   90.00
#
_symmetry.space_group_name_H-M   'P 1'
#
loop_
_entity.id
_entity.type
_entity.pdbx_description
1 polymer ?
#
loop_
_entity_poly.entity_id
_entity_poly.type
_entity_poly.pdbx_seq_one_letter_code
_entity_poly.pdbx_strand_id
1 'polypeptide(L)'
;LTREQENLVREAENKLTPAEKERVRTRWNIPSRPSSDGSESEESQVAGPSKDKGKVPDPRNWGNANLDEEDIDLEAQHAALA
;
A
#
# COMPACT_ATOMS: atom_id res chain seq x y z
N LEU A 1 -4.13 22.99 -9.38
CA LEU A 1 -3.37 23.48 -8.20
C LEU A 1 -3.61 24.96 -8.06
N THR A 2 -3.54 25.51 -6.85
CA THR A 2 -3.39 26.96 -6.68
C THR A 2 -1.95 27.36 -7.04
N ARG A 3 -1.72 28.63 -7.39
CA ARG A 3 -0.37 29.14 -7.71
C ARG A 3 0.62 28.95 -6.56
N GLU A 4 0.14 29.04 -5.33
CA GLU A 4 0.92 28.80 -4.12
C GLU A 4 1.38 27.34 -4.03
N GLN A 5 0.47 26.40 -4.34
CA GLN A 5 0.81 24.98 -4.37
C GLN A 5 1.83 24.67 -5.46
N GLU A 6 1.73 25.29 -6.64
CA GLU A 6 2.70 25.11 -7.73
C GLU A 6 4.10 25.60 -7.32
N ASN A 7 4.17 26.74 -6.64
CA ASN A 7 5.44 27.27 -6.13
C ASN A 7 6.05 26.36 -5.07
N LEU A 8 5.25 25.85 -4.12
CA LEU A 8 5.72 24.92 -3.08
C LEU A 8 6.24 23.61 -3.67
N VAL A 9 5.56 23.06 -4.68
CA VAL A 9 6.00 21.84 -5.37
C VAL A 9 7.36 22.09 -6.04
N ARG A 10 7.51 23.22 -6.74
CA ARG A 10 8.76 23.57 -7.42
C ARG A 10 9.92 23.79 -6.44
N GLU A 11 9.68 24.41 -5.29
CA GLU A 11 10.69 24.53 -4.23
C GLU A 11 11.10 23.18 -3.67
N ALA A 12 10.15 22.28 -3.44
CA ALA A 12 10.44 20.92 -2.98
C ALA A 12 11.26 20.14 -4.01
N GLU A 13 10.92 20.22 -5.30
CA GLU A 13 11.67 19.57 -6.39
C GLU A 13 13.12 20.06 -6.51
N ASN A 14 13.36 21.34 -6.23
CA ASN A 14 14.72 21.92 -6.24
C ASN A 14 15.58 21.42 -5.09
N LYS A 15 14.98 21.02 -3.96
CA LYS A 15 15.68 20.50 -2.78
C LYS A 15 16.04 19.01 -2.89
N LEU A 16 15.49 18.29 -3.87
CA LEU A 16 15.78 16.87 -4.05
C LEU A 16 17.21 16.62 -4.55
N THR A 17 17.88 15.66 -3.93
CA THR A 17 19.13 15.09 -4.41
C THR A 17 18.92 14.31 -5.72
N PRO A 18 19.99 14.06 -6.51
CA PRO A 18 19.90 13.24 -7.71
C PRO A 18 19.29 11.85 -7.46
N ALA A 19 19.64 11.21 -6.35
CA ALA A 19 19.12 9.90 -5.96
C ALA A 19 17.61 9.95 -5.64
N GLU A 20 17.14 11.00 -4.95
CA GLU A 20 15.72 11.14 -4.66
C GLU A 20 14.90 11.47 -5.92
N LYS A 21 15.46 12.26 -6.85
CA LYS A 21 14.87 12.50 -8.17
C LYS A 21 14.72 11.21 -8.96
N GLU A 22 15.71 10.31 -8.88
CA GLU A 22 15.63 9.00 -9.51
C GLU A 22 14.54 8.11 -8.90
N ARG A 23 14.42 8.06 -7.57
CA ARG A 23 13.32 7.35 -6.87
C ARG A 23 11.95 7.88 -7.26
N VAL A 24 11.81 9.20 -7.40
CA VAL A 24 10.59 9.84 -7.89
C VAL A 24 10.26 9.46 -9.33
N ARG A 25 11.27 9.29 -10.19
CA ARG A 25 11.07 8.87 -11.59
C ARG A 25 10.69 7.40 -11.70
N THR A 26 11.34 6.52 -10.93
CA THR A 26 11.12 5.08 -11.00
C THR A 26 9.80 4.64 -10.38
N ARG A 27 9.17 5.44 -9.52
CA ARG A 27 7.85 5.13 -8.93
C ARG A 27 6.74 4.87 -9.96
N TRP A 28 6.85 5.48 -11.14
CA TRP A 28 5.87 5.33 -12.22
C TRP A 28 6.18 4.15 -13.14
N ASN A 29 7.41 3.61 -13.07
CA ASN A 29 7.79 2.35 -13.71
C ASN A 29 7.44 1.19 -12.78
N ILE A 30 6.16 1.03 -12.47
CA ILE A 30 5.65 -0.26 -12.03
C ILE A 30 5.60 -1.10 -13.31
N PRO A 31 6.45 -2.13 -13.50
CA PRO A 31 6.25 -3.04 -14.61
C PRO A 31 4.83 -3.59 -14.45
N SER A 32 3.99 -3.44 -15.48
CA SER A 32 2.72 -4.16 -15.56
C SER A 32 3.03 -5.60 -15.19
N ARG A 33 2.53 -6.06 -14.03
CA ARG A 33 2.47 -7.48 -13.76
C ARG A 33 1.82 -8.07 -15.02
N PRO A 34 2.46 -9.03 -15.71
CA PRO A 34 1.74 -9.73 -16.75
C PRO A 34 0.49 -10.27 -16.05
N SER A 35 -0.68 -9.93 -16.57
CA SER A 35 -1.87 -10.74 -16.30
C SER A 35 -1.49 -12.13 -16.78
N SER A 36 -1.01 -12.96 -15.86
CA SER A 36 -0.77 -14.36 -16.11
C SER A 36 -2.15 -14.99 -16.22
N ASP A 37 -2.72 -14.84 -17.41
CA ASP A 37 -3.44 -15.92 -18.05
C ASP A 37 -2.56 -17.18 -17.95
N GLY A 38 -3.19 -18.30 -17.63
CA GLY A 38 -2.57 -19.42 -16.93
C GLY A 38 -1.28 -19.96 -17.57
N SER A 39 -0.27 -20.20 -16.74
CA SER A 39 0.61 -21.36 -16.90
C SER A 39 1.35 -21.63 -15.60
N GLU A 40 1.35 -22.89 -15.24
CA GLU A 40 1.70 -23.49 -13.97
C GLU A 40 3.19 -23.38 -13.64
N SER A 41 3.51 -23.21 -12.34
CA SER A 41 4.74 -23.74 -11.74
C SER A 41 4.47 -23.91 -10.25
N GLU A 42 4.39 -25.18 -9.88
CA GLU A 42 3.99 -25.71 -8.59
C GLU A 42 5.09 -25.52 -7.56
N GLU A 43 4.75 -25.03 -6.36
CA GLU A 43 5.34 -25.57 -5.13
C GLU A 43 4.45 -25.26 -3.92
N SER A 44 3.64 -26.26 -3.58
CA SER A 44 3.24 -26.63 -2.22
C SER A 44 2.85 -25.51 -1.25
N GLN A 45 1.75 -24.82 -1.52
CA GLN A 45 0.86 -24.42 -0.44
C GLN A 45 -0.49 -25.07 -0.70
N VAL A 46 -0.91 -25.91 0.23
CA VAL A 46 -2.23 -26.54 0.22
C VAL A 46 -3.25 -25.41 0.10
N ALA A 47 -3.74 -25.17 -1.12
CA ALA A 47 -4.83 -24.25 -1.36
C ALA A 47 -6.07 -24.91 -0.75
N GLY A 48 -6.31 -24.63 0.53
CA GLY A 48 -7.59 -24.93 1.16
C GLY A 48 -8.70 -24.30 0.32
N PRO A 49 -9.92 -24.88 0.30
CA PRO A 49 -11.02 -24.26 -0.42
C PRO A 49 -11.11 -22.82 0.04
N SER A 50 -10.93 -21.88 -0.89
CA SER A 50 -11.02 -20.44 -0.64
C SER A 50 -12.46 -20.15 -0.24
N LYS A 51 -12.80 -20.43 1.02
CA LYS A 51 -14.08 -20.14 1.62
C LYS A 51 -14.28 -18.64 1.53
N ASP A 52 -15.36 -18.28 0.85
CA ASP A 52 -16.01 -16.97 0.88
C ASP A 52 -15.06 -15.85 1.27
N LYS A 53 -14.30 -15.33 0.29
CA LYS A 53 -13.74 -13.99 0.42
C LYS A 53 -14.95 -13.06 0.49
N GLY A 54 -15.46 -12.87 1.70
CA GLY A 54 -16.54 -11.96 1.99
C GLY A 54 -16.17 -10.53 1.59
N LYS A 55 -17.02 -9.57 1.93
CA LYS A 55 -16.68 -8.17 1.71
C LYS A 55 -15.43 -7.83 2.52
N VAL A 56 -14.30 -7.69 1.84
CA VAL A 56 -13.07 -7.19 2.41
C VAL A 56 -13.31 -5.74 2.84
N PRO A 57 -12.72 -5.26 3.96
CA PRO A 57 -12.83 -3.86 4.36
C PRO A 57 -12.47 -2.92 3.20
N ASP A 58 -13.27 -1.87 2.98
CA ASP A 58 -12.96 -0.87 1.94
C ASP A 58 -11.70 -0.12 2.37
N PRO A 59 -10.60 -0.16 1.59
CA PRO A 59 -9.37 0.55 1.92
C PRO A 59 -9.55 2.07 2.08
N ARG A 60 -10.66 2.62 1.60
CA ARG A 60 -11.03 4.05 1.71
C ARG A 60 -11.97 4.34 2.89
N ASN A 61 -12.44 3.31 3.62
CA ASN A 61 -13.37 3.47 4.74
C ASN A 61 -13.05 2.52 5.91
N TRP A 62 -11.86 2.69 6.49
CA TRP A 62 -11.42 1.96 7.68
C TRP A 62 -12.29 2.21 8.92
N GLY A 63 -12.91 3.39 9.01
CA GLY A 63 -13.81 3.73 10.13
C GLY A 63 -15.07 2.86 10.20
N ASN A 64 -15.41 2.13 9.13
CA ASN A 64 -16.54 1.20 9.10
C ASN A 64 -16.09 -0.27 9.02
N ALA A 65 -14.82 -0.55 9.31
CA ALA A 65 -14.29 -1.92 9.33
C ALA A 65 -14.75 -2.70 10.59
N ASN A 66 -15.48 -2.06 11.51
CA ASN A 66 -16.01 -2.64 12.74
C ASN A 66 -14.93 -3.42 13.51
N LEU A 67 -13.76 -2.78 13.63
CA LEU A 67 -12.62 -3.29 14.39
C LEU A 67 -12.92 -3.17 15.88
N ASP A 68 -12.38 -4.11 16.66
CA ASP A 68 -12.46 -4.04 18.12
C ASP A 68 -11.55 -2.90 18.61
N GLU A 69 -11.93 -2.24 19.71
CA GLU A 69 -11.20 -1.06 20.21
C GLU A 69 -9.74 -1.40 20.56
N GLU A 70 -9.51 -2.64 21.03
CA GLU A 70 -8.18 -3.17 21.35
C GLU A 70 -7.29 -3.31 20.11
N ASP A 71 -7.86 -3.56 18.93
CA ASP A 71 -7.11 -3.63 17.67
C ASP A 71 -6.69 -2.23 17.17
N ILE A 72 -7.32 -1.17 17.67
CA ILE A 72 -7.00 0.23 17.34
C ILE A 72 -6.04 0.83 18.40
N ASP A 73 -5.95 0.21 19.57
CA ASP A 73 -5.05 0.64 20.64
C ASP A 73 -3.58 0.38 20.30
N LEU A 74 -2.86 1.47 20.01
CA LEU A 74 -1.44 1.44 19.71
C LEU A 74 -0.60 0.95 20.88
N GLU A 75 -0.99 1.26 22.12
CA GLU A 75 -0.24 0.84 23.31
C GLU A 75 -0.39 -0.67 23.53
N ALA A 76 -1.58 -1.22 23.32
CA ALA A 76 -1.84 -2.66 23.34
C ALA A 76 -1.03 -3.39 22.25
N GLN A 77 -0.98 -2.86 21.02
CA GLN A 77 -0.19 -3.43 19.93
C GLN A 77 1.32 -3.43 20.24
N HIS A 78 1.82 -2.32 20.79
CA HIS A 78 3.23 -2.21 21.20
C HIS A 78 3.58 -3.19 22.31
N ALA A 79 2.70 -3.38 23.30
CA ALA A 79 2.89 -4.33 24.39
C ALA A 79 2.89 -5.79 23.90
N ALA A 80 2.05 -6.12 22.90
CA ALA A 80 2.00 -7.48 22.32
C ALA A 80 3.25 -7.85 21.48
N LEU A 81 4.03 -6.85 21.05
CA LEU A 81 5.26 -7.04 20.27
C LEU A 81 6.54 -7.07 21.12
N ALA A 82 6.44 -6.81 22.43
CA ALA A 82 7.55 -6.85 23.39
C ALA A 82 7.76 -8.26 23.96
#